data_AF-A0A1F5FPM8-F1
#
_entry.id   AF-A0A1F5FPM8-F1
#
_cell.length_a   1.000
_cell.length_b   1.000
_cell.length_c   1.000
_cell.angle_alpha   90.00
_cell.angle_beta   90.00
_cell.angle_gamma   90.00
#
_symmetry.space_group_name_H-M   'P 1'
#
loop_
_entity.id
_entity.type
_entity.pdbx_description
1 polymer ?
#
loop_
_entity_poly.entity_id
_entity_poly.type
_entity_poly.pdbx_seq_one_letter_code
_entity_poly.pdbx_strand_id
1 'polypeptide(L)'
;MLASTTEINTTPEVNKYTHPKEYFLVQIELAKKIVELGLAKDLNEAIIKYTAIYRRITDKKYNPDQTEPAWQDLESKLDSNSSTRQALEIIWNSYVSNDENKYKDETKDDGHHFGSFVYKDEIDKQTQQPKISLHFNVRNRGKLKSDFSRQFNEERQADLTEMFTAIKKRFLEDKSYRPQTITLGSWMNNLPGVKDVLPPEFVKSAKVVYPPDISFNGDSMWGQFLKLDGNAYTQRVQEYLEKVSSAKSLNDLVEALPIPVVLFQGKIEDFFNHYGIK
;
A
#
# COMPACT_ATOMS: atom_id res chain seq x y z
N MET A 1 57.53 -13.10 1.74
CA MET A 1 56.19 -13.53 2.20
C MET A 1 55.34 -12.27 2.37
N LEU A 2 54.52 -11.95 1.36
CA LEU A 2 53.57 -10.84 1.41
C LEU A 2 52.22 -11.44 1.82
N ALA A 3 51.73 -11.03 2.99
CA ALA A 3 50.41 -11.41 3.47
C ALA A 3 49.36 -10.58 2.73
N SER A 4 48.54 -11.25 1.91
CA SER A 4 47.36 -10.67 1.27
C SER A 4 46.24 -10.58 2.30
N THR A 5 45.94 -9.38 2.78
CA THR A 5 44.72 -9.07 3.52
C THR A 5 43.57 -8.93 2.55
N THR A 6 42.80 -10.01 2.39
CA THR A 6 41.52 -9.97 1.67
C THR A 6 40.47 -9.40 2.62
N GLU A 7 40.21 -8.10 2.52
CA GLU A 7 39.02 -7.49 3.11
C GLU A 7 37.79 -8.02 2.36
N ILE A 8 37.07 -8.94 2.99
CA ILE A 8 35.74 -9.36 2.55
C ILE A 8 34.77 -8.25 2.98
N ASN A 9 34.63 -7.24 2.13
CA ASN A 9 33.56 -6.25 2.19
C ASN A 9 32.28 -6.88 1.63
N THR A 10 31.69 -7.83 2.36
CA THR A 10 30.32 -8.27 2.08
C THR A 10 29.38 -7.28 2.70
N THR A 11 28.98 -6.27 1.92
CA THR A 11 27.73 -5.56 2.19
C THR A 11 26.64 -6.62 2.35
N PRO A 12 25.90 -6.67 3.48
CA PRO A 12 24.88 -7.69 3.68
C PRO A 12 23.92 -7.67 2.49
N GLU A 13 23.71 -8.85 1.90
CA GLU A 13 22.79 -9.03 0.77
C GLU A 13 21.43 -8.47 1.17
N VAL A 14 21.06 -7.34 0.56
CA VAL A 14 19.78 -6.69 0.81
C VAL A 14 18.71 -7.64 0.29
N ASN A 15 18.01 -8.34 1.20
CA ASN A 15 16.89 -9.19 0.85
C ASN A 15 15.69 -8.29 0.48
N LYS A 16 15.76 -7.66 -0.70
CA LYS A 16 14.76 -6.74 -1.25
C LYS A 16 13.37 -7.38 -1.38
N TYR A 17 13.28 -8.71 -1.27
CA TYR A 17 12.08 -9.49 -1.51
C TYR A 17 11.32 -9.89 -0.23
N THR A 18 11.92 -9.71 0.94
CA THR A 18 11.35 -10.15 2.22
C THR A 18 11.09 -8.95 3.12
N HIS A 19 9.88 -8.84 3.66
CA HIS A 19 9.56 -7.81 4.65
C HIS A 19 10.27 -8.07 6.00
N PRO A 20 10.80 -7.01 6.66
CA PRO A 20 11.46 -7.13 7.95
C PRO A 20 10.43 -7.39 9.06
N LYS A 21 10.87 -7.90 10.22
CA LYS A 21 9.96 -8.19 11.35
C LYS A 21 9.16 -6.97 11.79
N GLU A 22 9.76 -5.79 11.75
CA GLU A 22 9.13 -4.53 12.13
C GLU A 22 7.90 -4.20 11.28
N TYR A 23 7.86 -4.66 10.02
CA TYR A 23 6.67 -4.54 9.16
C TYR A 23 5.47 -5.27 9.75
N PHE A 24 5.69 -6.45 10.33
CA PHE A 24 4.64 -7.25 10.97
C PHE A 24 4.37 -6.75 12.39
N LEU A 25 5.40 -6.31 13.12
CA LEU A 25 5.28 -5.78 14.48
C LEU A 25 4.24 -4.66 14.57
N VAL A 26 4.35 -3.63 13.71
CA VAL A 26 3.41 -2.49 13.74
C VAL A 26 1.97 -2.92 13.48
N GLN A 27 1.77 -3.93 12.63
CA GLN A 27 0.44 -4.49 12.33
C GLN A 27 -0.12 -5.31 13.48
N ILE A 28 0.72 -6.09 14.16
CA ILE A 28 0.33 -6.88 15.34
C ILE A 28 -0.08 -5.96 16.49
N GLU A 29 0.69 -4.89 16.75
CA GLU A 29 0.37 -3.92 17.79
C GLU A 29 -0.91 -3.13 17.48
N LEU A 30 -1.15 -2.78 16.21
CA LEU A 30 -2.46 -2.27 15.78
C LEU A 30 -3.57 -3.28 16.10
N ALA A 31 -3.43 -4.53 15.67
CA ALA A 31 -4.45 -5.56 15.83
C ALA A 31 -4.79 -5.80 17.31
N LYS A 32 -3.79 -5.79 18.19
CA LYS A 32 -3.99 -5.88 19.64
C LYS A 32 -4.75 -4.68 20.19
N LYS A 33 -4.39 -3.47 19.77
CA LYS A 33 -5.10 -2.25 20.17
C LYS A 33 -6.55 -2.25 19.66
N ILE A 34 -6.81 -2.78 18.47
CA ILE A 34 -8.17 -2.98 17.94
C ILE A 34 -9.01 -3.88 18.84
N VAL A 35 -8.44 -5.00 19.34
CA VAL A 35 -9.11 -5.88 20.31
C VAL A 35 -9.35 -5.17 21.63
N GLU A 36 -8.34 -4.44 22.15
CA GLU A 36 -8.45 -3.66 23.38
C GLU A 36 -9.56 -2.60 23.32
N LEU A 37 -9.73 -1.96 22.16
CA LEU A 37 -10.80 -0.99 21.90
C LEU A 37 -12.18 -1.64 21.67
N GLY A 38 -12.29 -2.97 21.70
CA GLY A 38 -13.54 -3.70 21.46
C GLY A 38 -14.04 -3.65 20.01
N LEU A 39 -13.16 -3.34 19.06
CA LEU A 39 -13.49 -3.21 17.63
C LEU A 39 -13.40 -4.56 16.89
N ALA A 40 -12.77 -5.57 17.51
CA ALA A 40 -12.74 -6.96 17.06
C ALA A 40 -12.86 -7.89 18.28
N LYS A 41 -13.39 -9.09 18.07
CA LYS A 41 -13.58 -10.09 19.13
C LYS A 41 -12.24 -10.65 19.64
N ASP A 42 -11.32 -10.90 18.73
CA ASP A 42 -10.03 -11.52 19.00
C ASP A 42 -8.94 -11.06 18.02
N LEU A 43 -7.72 -11.50 18.27
CA LEU A 43 -6.55 -11.13 17.48
C LEU A 43 -6.66 -11.58 16.01
N ASN A 44 -7.29 -12.73 15.74
CA ASN A 44 -7.42 -13.25 14.38
C ASN A 44 -8.37 -12.38 13.56
N GLU A 45 -9.53 -12.05 14.13
CA GLU A 45 -10.47 -11.12 13.50
C GLU A 45 -9.82 -9.74 13.28
N ALA A 46 -9.08 -9.24 14.28
CA ALA A 46 -8.39 -7.96 14.16
C ALA A 46 -7.33 -7.98 13.05
N ILE A 47 -6.54 -9.04 12.95
CA ILE A 47 -5.55 -9.22 11.88
C ILE A 47 -6.22 -9.22 10.51
N ILE A 48 -7.29 -10.00 10.33
CA ILE A 48 -8.00 -10.14 9.06
C ILE A 48 -8.61 -8.81 8.61
N LYS A 49 -9.28 -8.10 9.53
CA LYS A 49 -10.06 -6.89 9.20
C LYS A 49 -9.18 -5.64 9.13
N TYR A 50 -8.16 -5.54 9.98
CA TYR A 50 -7.42 -4.31 10.22
C TYR A 50 -5.94 -4.37 9.88
N THR A 51 -5.43 -5.42 9.22
CA THR A 51 -4.02 -5.47 8.81
C THR A 51 -3.86 -6.11 7.43
N ALA A 52 -2.69 -5.98 6.81
CA ALA A 52 -2.37 -6.67 5.57
C ALA A 52 -1.81 -8.09 5.79
N ILE A 53 -1.65 -8.55 7.04
CA ILE A 53 -0.98 -9.83 7.35
C ILE A 53 -1.68 -11.00 6.66
N TYR A 54 -3.02 -11.10 6.71
CA TYR A 54 -3.76 -12.18 6.04
C TYR A 54 -3.36 -12.28 4.56
N ARG A 55 -3.35 -11.14 3.87
CA ARG A 55 -2.98 -11.06 2.45
C ARG A 55 -1.51 -11.42 2.24
N ARG A 56 -0.62 -11.07 3.17
CA ARG A 56 0.81 -11.43 3.09
C ARG A 56 1.10 -12.90 3.31
N ILE A 57 0.21 -13.61 3.98
CA ILE A 57 0.33 -15.05 4.23
C ILE A 57 -0.29 -15.87 3.09
N THR A 58 -1.33 -15.34 2.43
CA THR A 58 -2.17 -16.09 1.49
C THR A 58 -2.11 -15.59 0.05
N ASP A 59 -1.50 -14.43 -0.20
CA ASP A 59 -1.59 -13.63 -1.45
C ASP A 59 -3.03 -13.31 -1.91
N LYS A 60 -4.02 -13.47 -1.02
CA LYS A 60 -5.44 -13.34 -1.33
C LYS A 60 -6.14 -12.32 -0.45
N LYS A 61 -7.24 -11.77 -0.97
CA LYS A 61 -8.19 -11.02 -0.15
C LYS A 61 -8.97 -12.01 0.71
N TYR A 62 -9.22 -11.66 1.97
CA TYR A 62 -10.05 -12.48 2.85
C TYR A 62 -11.45 -12.67 2.27
N ASN A 63 -11.93 -13.91 2.30
CA ASN A 63 -13.28 -14.31 1.93
C ASN A 63 -13.79 -15.29 2.99
N PRO A 64 -14.86 -14.96 3.74
CA PRO A 64 -15.37 -15.83 4.80
C PRO A 64 -15.92 -17.17 4.27
N ASP A 65 -16.27 -17.25 2.99
CA ASP A 65 -16.78 -18.47 2.35
C ASP A 65 -15.68 -19.39 1.82
N GLN A 66 -14.40 -18.99 1.96
CA GLN A 66 -13.24 -19.74 1.47
C GLN A 66 -12.22 -19.94 2.57
N THR A 67 -11.78 -21.18 2.75
CA THR A 67 -10.70 -21.53 3.66
C THR A 67 -9.36 -21.52 2.93
N GLU A 68 -8.41 -20.76 3.44
CA GLU A 68 -7.04 -20.74 2.94
C GLU A 68 -6.12 -21.60 3.84
N PRO A 69 -5.53 -22.70 3.33
CA PRO A 69 -4.72 -23.61 4.15
C PRO A 69 -3.56 -22.92 4.87
N ALA A 70 -2.89 -21.97 4.20
CA ALA A 70 -1.81 -21.19 4.80
C ALA A 70 -2.28 -20.34 5.99
N TRP A 71 -3.50 -19.82 5.93
CA TRP A 71 -4.09 -19.09 7.05
C TRP A 71 -4.50 -20.04 8.19
N GLN A 72 -5.13 -21.17 7.87
CA GLN A 72 -5.52 -22.16 8.89
C GLN A 72 -4.33 -22.71 9.69
N ASP A 73 -3.21 -22.99 9.02
CA ASP A 73 -1.98 -23.41 9.68
C ASP A 73 -1.46 -22.33 10.65
N LEU A 74 -1.43 -21.07 10.23
CA LEU A 74 -1.00 -19.95 11.06
C LEU A 74 -1.98 -19.68 12.22
N GLU A 75 -3.28 -19.72 11.96
CA GLU A 75 -4.34 -19.56 12.97
C GLU A 75 -4.25 -20.64 14.05
N SER A 76 -3.94 -21.88 13.69
CA SER A 76 -3.75 -22.98 14.65
C SER A 76 -2.57 -22.77 15.62
N LYS A 77 -1.63 -21.89 15.26
CA LYS A 77 -0.44 -21.54 16.05
C LYS A 77 -0.63 -20.24 16.84
N LEU A 78 -1.48 -19.33 16.36
CA LEU A 78 -1.77 -18.05 17.01
C LEU A 78 -2.81 -18.22 18.12
N ASP A 79 -2.36 -18.25 19.37
CA ASP A 79 -3.24 -18.15 20.54
C ASP A 79 -3.74 -16.71 20.70
N SER A 80 -5.01 -16.53 21.10
CA SER A 80 -5.59 -15.21 21.42
C SER A 80 -4.84 -14.47 22.55
N ASN A 81 -4.14 -15.20 23.41
CA ASN A 81 -3.30 -14.69 24.50
C ASN A 81 -1.82 -14.54 24.11
N SER A 82 -1.46 -14.72 22.84
CA SER A 82 -0.08 -14.61 22.39
C SER A 82 0.52 -13.25 22.74
N SER A 83 1.67 -13.25 23.42
CA SER A 83 2.48 -12.04 23.55
C SER A 83 2.88 -11.51 22.16
N THR A 84 3.22 -10.23 22.06
CA THR A 84 3.56 -9.62 20.75
C THR A 84 4.74 -10.35 20.13
N ARG A 85 5.74 -10.68 20.95
CA ARG A 85 6.92 -11.43 20.51
C ARG A 85 6.54 -12.79 19.94
N GLN A 86 5.66 -13.55 20.60
CA GLN A 86 5.23 -14.85 20.11
C GLN A 86 4.47 -14.73 18.79
N ALA A 87 3.48 -13.84 18.71
CA ALA A 87 2.71 -13.60 17.50
C ALA A 87 3.62 -13.19 16.33
N LEU A 88 4.60 -12.31 16.59
CA LEU A 88 5.56 -11.84 15.60
C LEU A 88 6.43 -12.98 15.05
N GLU A 89 6.98 -13.83 15.92
CA GLU A 89 7.79 -14.97 15.47
C GLU A 89 6.94 -15.95 14.63
N ILE A 90 5.71 -16.26 15.06
CA ILE A 90 4.81 -17.15 14.32
C ILE A 90 4.50 -16.58 12.94
N ILE A 91 4.01 -15.34 12.87
CA ILE A 91 3.62 -14.69 11.62
C ILE A 91 4.82 -14.54 10.68
N TRP A 92 5.96 -14.07 11.20
CA TRP A 92 7.14 -13.86 10.38
C TRP A 92 7.71 -15.18 9.85
N ASN A 93 7.76 -16.24 10.67
CA ASN A 93 8.21 -17.56 10.22
C ASN A 93 7.29 -18.12 9.13
N SER A 94 5.97 -18.05 9.32
CA SER A 94 5.01 -18.46 8.28
C SER A 94 5.17 -17.66 6.98
N TYR A 95 5.46 -16.35 7.09
CA TYR A 95 5.71 -15.51 5.93
C TYR A 95 6.98 -15.92 5.17
N VAL A 96 8.12 -16.06 5.85
CA VAL A 96 9.42 -16.34 5.19
C VAL A 96 9.55 -17.79 4.69
N SER A 97 8.80 -18.73 5.28
CA SER A 97 8.81 -20.14 4.87
C SER A 97 8.02 -20.41 3.58
N ASN A 98 7.23 -19.45 3.09
CA ASN A 98 6.50 -19.57 1.83
C ASN A 98 7.14 -18.65 0.77
N ASP A 99 7.80 -19.25 -0.23
CA ASP A 99 8.42 -18.52 -1.33
C ASP A 99 7.41 -17.71 -2.16
N GLU A 100 6.14 -18.10 -2.18
CA GLU A 100 5.09 -17.36 -2.90
C GLU A 100 4.80 -16.00 -2.25
N ASN A 101 5.11 -15.84 -0.96
CA ASN A 101 4.90 -14.61 -0.21
C ASN A 101 5.99 -13.56 -0.44
N LYS A 102 7.08 -13.94 -1.13
CA LYS A 102 8.17 -13.03 -1.48
C LYS A 102 7.73 -12.10 -2.60
N TYR A 103 8.17 -10.84 -2.54
CA TYR A 103 7.87 -9.88 -3.60
C TYR A 103 8.36 -10.40 -4.95
N LYS A 104 7.51 -10.36 -5.97
CA LYS A 104 7.84 -10.72 -7.35
C LYS A 104 7.87 -9.46 -8.19
N ASP A 105 8.93 -9.31 -8.99
CA ASP A 105 9.07 -8.21 -9.95
C ASP A 105 8.31 -8.59 -11.22
N GLU A 106 6.98 -8.60 -11.12
CA GLU A 106 6.09 -8.92 -12.24
C GLU A 106 5.33 -7.68 -12.66
N THR A 107 5.75 -7.07 -13.77
CA THR A 107 4.90 -6.11 -14.49
C THR A 107 3.87 -6.89 -15.29
N LYS A 108 2.60 -6.81 -14.88
CA LYS A 108 1.50 -7.34 -15.68
C LYS A 108 1.15 -6.31 -16.76
N ASP A 109 1.26 -6.71 -18.02
CA ASP A 109 0.72 -5.95 -19.14
C ASP A 109 -0.75 -6.38 -19.36
N ASP A 110 -1.65 -5.73 -18.63
CA ASP A 110 -3.09 -5.97 -18.69
C ASP A 110 -3.85 -4.79 -19.34
N GLY A 111 -3.13 -3.85 -19.97
CA GLY A 111 -3.72 -2.62 -20.52
C GLY A 111 -4.16 -1.58 -19.47
N HIS A 112 -3.93 -1.84 -18.18
CA HIS A 112 -4.25 -0.93 -17.07
C HIS A 112 -3.01 -0.39 -16.35
N HIS A 113 -1.81 -0.90 -16.66
CA HIS A 113 -0.54 -0.48 -16.06
C HIS A 113 0.21 0.51 -16.97
N PHE A 114 0.51 1.69 -16.44
CA PHE A 114 1.24 2.76 -17.12
C PHE A 114 2.34 3.25 -16.20
N GLY A 115 3.49 2.61 -16.36
CA GLY A 115 4.66 2.80 -15.52
C GLY A 115 4.37 2.71 -14.02
N SER A 116 4.42 3.85 -13.33
CA SER A 116 4.23 3.90 -11.86
C SER A 116 2.76 4.02 -11.43
N PHE A 117 1.84 3.97 -12.39
CA PHE A 117 0.41 4.12 -12.16
C PHE A 117 -0.37 2.94 -12.73
N VAL A 118 -1.47 2.61 -12.06
CA VAL A 118 -2.48 1.64 -12.52
C VAL A 118 -3.83 2.28 -12.34
N TYR A 119 -4.78 2.00 -13.22
CA TYR A 119 -6.16 2.43 -13.01
C TYR A 119 -7.11 1.24 -12.93
N LYS A 120 -8.22 1.43 -12.20
CA LYS A 120 -9.33 0.48 -12.15
C LYS A 120 -10.62 1.20 -12.47
N ASP A 121 -11.46 0.55 -13.26
CA ASP A 121 -12.85 0.95 -13.42
C ASP A 121 -13.63 0.55 -12.17
N GLU A 122 -14.32 1.51 -11.57
CA GLU A 122 -15.12 1.29 -10.37
C GLU A 122 -16.48 1.98 -10.49
N ILE A 123 -17.41 1.61 -9.62
CA ILE A 123 -18.66 2.34 -9.42
C ILE A 123 -18.52 3.14 -8.12
N ASP A 124 -18.83 4.43 -8.19
CA ASP A 124 -18.95 5.27 -7.02
C ASP A 124 -20.13 4.78 -6.17
N LYS A 125 -19.87 4.37 -4.92
CA LYS A 125 -20.89 3.73 -4.07
C LYS A 125 -22.04 4.67 -3.71
N GLN A 126 -21.82 5.98 -3.71
CA GLN A 126 -22.84 6.96 -3.32
C GLN A 126 -23.69 7.35 -4.52
N THR A 127 -23.06 7.68 -5.65
CA THR A 127 -23.73 8.19 -6.85
C THR A 127 -24.14 7.09 -7.83
N GLN A 128 -23.62 5.86 -7.65
CA GLN A 128 -23.76 4.73 -8.57
C GLN A 128 -23.24 5.03 -9.99
N GLN A 129 -22.41 6.07 -10.15
CA GLN A 129 -21.82 6.45 -11.43
C GLN A 129 -20.46 5.77 -11.64
N PRO A 130 -20.07 5.48 -12.89
CA PRO A 130 -18.73 5.01 -13.19
C PRO A 130 -17.67 6.03 -12.78
N LYS A 131 -16.57 5.54 -12.22
CA LYS A 131 -15.38 6.31 -11.86
C LYS A 131 -14.12 5.52 -12.20
N ILE A 132 -13.00 6.22 -12.26
CA ILE A 132 -11.67 5.60 -12.38
C ILE A 132 -10.92 5.81 -11.06
N SER A 133 -10.40 4.73 -10.50
CA SER A 133 -9.54 4.74 -9.32
C SER A 133 -8.09 4.52 -9.73
N LEU A 134 -7.25 5.53 -9.53
CA LEU A 134 -5.82 5.45 -9.74
C LEU A 134 -5.15 4.81 -8.52
N HIS A 135 -4.14 4.00 -8.79
CA HIS A 135 -3.29 3.33 -7.82
C HIS A 135 -1.83 3.50 -8.22
N PHE A 136 -0.94 3.42 -7.23
CA PHE A 136 0.50 3.39 -7.47
C PHE A 136 0.98 1.97 -7.71
N ASN A 137 1.88 1.83 -8.67
CA ASN A 137 2.70 0.65 -8.87
C ASN A 137 4.16 1.00 -8.61
N VAL A 138 4.84 0.18 -7.82
CA VAL A 138 6.26 0.39 -7.49
C VAL A 138 7.09 -0.49 -8.41
N ARG A 139 7.83 0.14 -9.33
CA ARG A 139 8.74 -0.51 -10.29
C ARG A 139 10.18 -0.53 -9.80
N ASN A 140 10.55 0.43 -8.96
CA ASN A 140 11.95 0.69 -8.60
C ASN A 140 12.29 0.26 -7.16
N ARG A 141 11.64 -0.79 -6.62
CA ARG A 141 11.98 -1.34 -5.29
C ARG A 141 13.45 -1.80 -5.26
N GLY A 142 14.18 -1.45 -4.20
CA GLY A 142 15.60 -1.77 -4.07
C GLY A 142 16.56 -0.90 -4.88
N LYS A 143 16.07 0.15 -5.57
CA LYS A 143 16.94 1.14 -6.24
C LYS A 143 17.31 2.30 -5.31
N LEU A 144 18.23 3.16 -5.73
CA LEU A 144 18.66 4.33 -4.93
C LEU A 144 17.58 5.42 -4.82
N LYS A 145 16.64 5.46 -5.76
CA LYS A 145 15.62 6.51 -5.88
C LYS A 145 14.26 5.89 -6.15
N SER A 146 13.24 6.41 -5.47
CA SER A 146 11.85 6.00 -5.65
C SER A 146 11.33 6.46 -7.01
N ASP A 147 10.40 5.70 -7.59
CA ASP A 147 9.58 6.08 -8.75
C ASP A 147 8.96 7.47 -8.61
N PHE A 148 8.71 7.91 -7.38
CA PHE A 148 8.04 9.17 -7.07
C PHE A 148 9.00 10.32 -6.73
N SER A 149 10.30 10.13 -7.00
CA SER A 149 11.29 11.19 -7.01
C SER A 149 11.01 12.19 -8.14
N ARG A 150 11.31 13.47 -7.90
CA ARG A 150 11.14 14.53 -8.92
C ARG A 150 11.95 14.32 -10.19
N GLN A 151 13.04 13.56 -10.10
CA GLN A 151 13.87 13.22 -11.28
C GLN A 151 13.11 12.41 -12.34
N PHE A 152 12.04 11.72 -11.94
CA PHE A 152 11.19 10.94 -12.84
C PHE A 152 9.87 11.66 -13.15
N ASN A 153 9.80 12.99 -12.96
CA ASN A 153 8.58 13.74 -13.25
C ASN A 153 8.21 13.67 -14.73
N GLU A 154 9.17 13.86 -15.64
CA GLU A 154 8.92 13.83 -17.08
C GLU A 154 8.41 12.46 -17.53
N GLU A 155 9.08 11.39 -17.11
CA GLU A 155 8.66 10.00 -17.38
C GLU A 155 7.25 9.73 -16.84
N ARG A 156 6.95 10.13 -15.60
CA ARG A 156 5.62 9.93 -15.02
C ARG A 156 4.53 10.77 -15.68
N GLN A 157 4.85 11.96 -16.15
CA GLN A 157 3.92 12.77 -16.93
C GLN A 157 3.63 12.13 -18.29
N ALA A 158 4.63 11.52 -18.93
CA ALA A 158 4.43 10.73 -20.13
C ALA A 158 3.56 9.48 -19.86
N ASP A 159 3.85 8.71 -18.81
CA ASP A 159 3.07 7.55 -18.37
C ASP A 159 1.58 7.93 -18.16
N LEU A 160 1.31 9.03 -17.44
CA LEU A 160 -0.06 9.51 -17.20
C LEU A 160 -0.73 10.02 -18.48
N THR A 161 0.01 10.72 -19.35
CA THR A 161 -0.52 11.18 -20.64
C THR A 161 -0.94 10.00 -21.51
N GLU A 162 -0.13 8.94 -21.56
CA GLU A 162 -0.45 7.70 -22.27
C GLU A 162 -1.70 7.02 -21.68
N MET A 163 -1.76 6.88 -20.34
CA MET A 163 -2.91 6.32 -19.64
C MET A 163 -4.21 7.05 -20.01
N PHE A 164 -4.23 8.38 -19.89
CA PHE A 164 -5.44 9.15 -20.15
C PHE A 164 -5.77 9.22 -21.64
N THR A 165 -4.79 9.07 -22.54
CA THR A 165 -5.05 8.94 -23.98
C THR A 165 -5.77 7.62 -24.27
N ALA A 166 -5.33 6.51 -23.66
CA ALA A 166 -6.01 5.22 -23.79
C ALA A 166 -7.43 5.26 -23.22
N ILE A 167 -7.62 5.88 -22.05
CA ILE A 167 -8.94 6.09 -21.43
C ILE A 167 -9.84 6.93 -22.35
N LYS A 168 -9.33 8.04 -22.91
CA LYS A 168 -10.07 8.91 -23.83
C LYS A 168 -10.50 8.14 -25.08
N LYS A 169 -9.60 7.34 -25.66
CA LYS A 169 -9.92 6.50 -26.82
C LYS A 169 -11.09 5.58 -26.52
N ARG A 170 -11.05 4.85 -25.39
CA ARG A 170 -12.15 3.98 -24.95
C ARG A 170 -13.44 4.76 -24.70
N PHE A 171 -13.35 5.95 -24.10
CA PHE A 171 -14.50 6.85 -23.89
C PHE A 171 -15.18 7.23 -25.22
N LEU A 172 -14.41 7.44 -26.29
CA LEU A 172 -14.95 7.77 -27.61
C LEU A 172 -15.53 6.54 -28.34
N GLU A 173 -14.87 5.39 -28.23
CA GLU A 173 -15.25 4.15 -28.93
C GLU A 173 -16.43 3.42 -28.28
N ASP A 174 -16.49 3.39 -26.95
CA ASP A 174 -17.54 2.72 -26.17
C ASP A 174 -18.48 3.76 -25.55
N LYS A 175 -19.72 3.82 -26.04
CA LYS A 175 -20.74 4.75 -25.55
C LYS A 175 -21.20 4.47 -24.11
N SER A 176 -21.03 3.23 -23.64
CA SER A 176 -21.37 2.85 -22.27
C SER A 176 -20.30 3.25 -21.25
N TYR A 177 -19.08 3.49 -21.71
CA TYR A 177 -17.96 3.87 -20.85
C TYR A 177 -17.92 5.39 -20.61
N ARG A 178 -18.57 5.84 -19.53
CA ARG A 178 -18.69 7.28 -19.19
C ARG A 178 -18.24 7.60 -17.76
N PRO A 179 -16.99 7.27 -17.37
CA PRO A 179 -16.48 7.70 -16.08
C PRO A 179 -16.50 9.22 -15.96
N GLN A 180 -17.04 9.73 -14.86
CA GLN A 180 -17.12 11.18 -14.59
C GLN A 180 -16.02 11.65 -13.65
N THR A 181 -15.59 10.75 -12.75
CA THR A 181 -14.74 11.08 -11.62
C THR A 181 -13.48 10.24 -11.65
N ILE A 182 -12.36 10.88 -11.36
CA ILE A 182 -11.08 10.24 -11.06
C ILE A 182 -10.86 10.30 -9.55
N THR A 183 -10.31 9.24 -8.97
CA THR A 183 -9.87 9.23 -7.56
C THR A 183 -8.47 8.68 -7.43
N LEU A 184 -7.71 9.14 -6.44
CA LEU A 184 -6.40 8.61 -6.06
C LEU A 184 -6.25 8.68 -4.55
N GLY A 185 -6.38 7.55 -3.87
CA GLY A 185 -6.26 7.44 -2.40
C GLY A 185 -4.95 6.79 -1.99
N SER A 186 -4.05 7.53 -1.32
CA SER A 186 -2.77 7.00 -0.86
C SER A 186 -2.07 7.95 0.11
N TRP A 187 -1.23 7.42 1.00
CA TRP A 187 -0.30 8.25 1.77
C TRP A 187 0.78 8.90 0.88
N MET A 188 1.06 8.32 -0.29
CA MET A 188 2.05 8.83 -1.23
C MET A 188 1.61 10.16 -1.88
N ASN A 189 0.33 10.50 -1.79
CA ASN A 189 -0.20 11.81 -2.19
C ASN A 189 0.37 12.97 -1.39
N ASN A 190 1.07 12.70 -0.27
CA ASN A 190 1.81 13.71 0.47
C ASN A 190 3.15 14.07 -0.18
N LEU A 191 3.66 13.25 -1.10
CA LEU A 191 4.97 13.46 -1.74
C LEU A 191 4.90 14.57 -2.80
N PRO A 192 5.80 15.57 -2.78
CA PRO A 192 5.78 16.64 -3.77
C PRO A 192 5.88 16.13 -5.21
N GLY A 193 6.75 15.15 -5.45
CA GLY A 193 6.92 14.56 -6.79
C GLY A 193 5.64 13.90 -7.32
N VAL A 194 4.72 13.44 -6.47
CA VAL A 194 3.41 12.94 -6.90
C VAL A 194 2.50 14.10 -7.33
N LYS A 195 2.46 15.18 -6.55
CA LYS A 195 1.60 16.34 -6.81
C LYS A 195 2.01 17.10 -8.07
N ASP A 196 3.31 17.18 -8.34
CA ASP A 196 3.88 17.97 -9.44
C ASP A 196 3.44 17.48 -10.84
N VAL A 197 3.03 16.21 -10.98
CA VAL A 197 2.64 15.61 -12.27
C VAL A 197 1.11 15.46 -12.44
N LEU A 198 0.32 15.89 -11.46
CA LEU A 198 -1.14 15.75 -11.46
C LEU A 198 -1.82 17.10 -11.76
N PRO A 199 -3.07 17.10 -12.29
CA PRO A 199 -3.82 18.33 -12.49
C PRO A 199 -3.93 19.16 -11.20
N PRO A 200 -3.66 20.48 -11.22
CA PRO A 200 -3.70 21.31 -10.02
C PRO A 200 -5.05 21.29 -9.28
N GLU A 201 -6.17 21.32 -10.00
CA GLU A 201 -7.51 21.24 -9.40
C GLU A 201 -7.76 19.89 -8.73
N PHE A 202 -7.22 18.80 -9.30
CA PHE A 202 -7.26 17.48 -8.68
C PHE A 202 -6.47 17.45 -7.38
N VAL A 203 -5.27 18.04 -7.32
CA VAL A 203 -4.46 18.11 -6.09
C VAL A 203 -5.12 18.99 -5.03
N LYS A 204 -5.78 20.09 -5.42
CA LYS A 204 -6.50 20.98 -4.49
C LYS A 204 -7.66 20.29 -3.77
N SER A 205 -8.20 19.21 -4.33
CA SER A 205 -9.28 18.41 -3.71
C SER A 205 -8.86 17.57 -2.50
N ALA A 206 -7.57 17.62 -2.11
CA ALA A 206 -6.98 16.83 -1.04
C ALA A 206 -7.83 16.76 0.23
N LYS A 207 -8.18 15.54 0.64
CA LYS A 207 -8.81 15.25 1.94
C LYS A 207 -8.10 14.10 2.62
N VAL A 208 -7.83 14.24 3.91
CA VAL A 208 -7.39 13.11 4.74
C VAL A 208 -8.56 12.13 4.87
N VAL A 209 -8.28 10.84 4.69
CA VAL A 209 -9.28 9.77 4.75
C VAL A 209 -9.30 9.17 6.15
N TYR A 210 -10.49 9.07 6.72
CA TYR A 210 -10.77 8.46 8.02
C TYR A 210 -11.71 7.27 7.87
N PRO A 211 -11.90 6.43 8.90
CA PRO A 211 -12.90 5.37 8.87
C PRO A 211 -14.31 5.94 8.68
N PRO A 212 -15.21 5.24 7.98
CA PRO A 212 -15.05 3.90 7.41
C PRO A 212 -14.38 3.86 6.02
N ASP A 213 -13.95 4.99 5.47
CA ASP A 213 -13.46 5.09 4.09
C ASP A 213 -12.00 4.64 3.93
N ILE A 214 -11.21 4.66 5.01
CA ILE A 214 -9.86 4.07 5.04
C ILE A 214 -9.93 2.58 5.38
N SER A 215 -9.16 1.77 4.64
CA SER A 215 -9.01 0.35 4.93
C SER A 215 -7.60 0.01 5.40
N PHE A 216 -7.50 -0.70 6.51
CA PHE A 216 -6.22 -1.17 7.04
C PHE A 216 -5.73 -2.50 6.48
N ASN A 217 -6.58 -3.20 5.73
CA ASN A 217 -6.21 -4.47 5.08
C ASN A 217 -5.43 -4.31 3.76
N GLY A 218 -5.16 -3.08 3.33
CA GLY A 218 -4.41 -2.78 2.12
C GLY A 218 -2.90 -2.73 2.36
N ASP A 219 -2.13 -3.33 1.45
CA ASP A 219 -0.66 -3.33 1.51
C ASP A 219 -0.02 -1.94 1.44
N SER A 220 -0.66 -1.04 0.69
CA SER A 220 -0.08 0.26 0.37
C SER A 220 0.18 1.07 1.63
N MET A 221 -0.72 1.05 2.61
CA MET A 221 -0.59 1.83 3.84
C MET A 221 0.63 1.42 4.67
N TRP A 222 0.91 0.13 4.76
CA TRP A 222 2.01 -0.40 5.58
C TRP A 222 3.39 -0.14 4.96
N GLY A 223 3.44 0.19 3.67
CA GLY A 223 4.68 0.56 2.98
C GLY A 223 5.39 1.78 3.57
N GLN A 224 4.70 2.65 4.30
CA GLN A 224 5.30 3.85 4.91
C GLN A 224 6.32 3.56 6.03
N PHE A 225 6.30 2.33 6.56
CA PHE A 225 7.27 1.85 7.55
C PHE A 225 8.54 1.27 6.91
N LEU A 226 8.57 1.14 5.58
CA LEU A 226 9.69 0.55 4.84
C LEU A 226 10.49 1.61 4.10
N LYS A 227 11.81 1.50 4.20
CA LYS A 227 12.77 2.14 3.32
C LYS A 227 12.73 1.48 1.94
N LEU A 228 13.31 2.16 0.95
CA LEU A 228 13.35 1.68 -0.43
C LEU A 228 14.20 0.41 -0.60
N ASP A 229 15.18 0.19 0.27
CA ASP A 229 15.99 -1.02 0.36
C ASP A 229 15.25 -2.20 1.02
N GLY A 230 14.03 -2.00 1.51
CA GLY A 230 13.22 -3.01 2.20
C GLY A 230 13.42 -3.06 3.71
N ASN A 231 14.38 -2.34 4.28
CA ASN A 231 14.55 -2.26 5.73
C ASN A 231 13.47 -1.37 6.37
N ALA A 232 13.28 -1.47 7.68
CA ALA A 232 12.33 -0.62 8.38
C ALA A 232 12.89 0.80 8.65
N TYR A 233 11.99 1.79 8.71
CA TYR A 233 12.29 3.09 9.32
C TYR A 233 12.11 2.98 10.84
N THR A 234 13.17 2.61 11.57
CA THR A 234 13.14 2.36 13.03
C THR A 234 12.47 3.47 13.83
N GLN A 235 12.80 4.74 13.55
CA GLN A 235 12.18 5.88 14.22
C GLN A 235 10.67 5.95 13.99
N ARG A 236 10.20 5.78 12.74
CA ARG A 236 8.76 5.78 12.42
C ARG A 236 8.01 4.64 13.09
N VAL A 237 8.66 3.47 13.21
CA VAL A 237 8.10 2.32 13.94
C VAL A 237 7.92 2.68 15.41
N GLN A 238 8.94 3.22 16.06
CA GLN A 238 8.88 3.62 17.47
C GLN A 238 7.79 4.67 17.74
N GLU A 239 7.79 5.77 16.98
CA GLU A 239 6.80 6.85 17.11
C GLU A 239 5.37 6.34 16.90
N TYR A 240 5.17 5.42 15.94
CA TYR A 240 3.88 4.81 15.70
C TYR A 240 3.42 3.93 16.86
N LEU A 241 4.30 3.07 17.39
CA LEU A 241 3.98 2.18 18.50
C LEU A 241 3.62 2.98 19.77
N GLU A 242 4.34 4.08 20.04
CA GLU A 242 4.02 5.00 21.13
C GLU A 242 2.61 5.58 20.96
N LYS A 243 2.27 6.11 19.78
CA LYS A 243 0.94 6.67 19.50
C LYS A 243 -0.16 5.61 19.62
N VAL A 244 0.03 4.43 19.02
CA VAL A 244 -0.92 3.31 19.10
C VAL A 244 -1.20 2.93 20.54
N SER A 245 -0.17 2.87 21.40
CA SER A 245 -0.35 2.51 22.82
C SER A 245 -1.33 3.44 23.57
N SER A 246 -1.40 4.71 23.16
CA SER A 246 -2.24 5.74 23.76
C SER A 246 -3.58 5.97 23.07
N ALA A 247 -3.82 5.32 21.93
CA ALA A 247 -5.00 5.49 21.10
C ALA A 247 -6.27 5.00 21.83
N LYS A 248 -7.35 5.77 21.71
CA LYS A 248 -8.66 5.52 22.34
C LYS A 248 -9.78 5.33 21.33
N SER A 249 -9.51 5.50 20.04
CA SER A 249 -10.50 5.39 18.98
C SER A 249 -9.86 4.89 17.69
N LEU A 250 -10.69 4.47 16.73
CA LEU A 250 -10.20 4.11 15.39
C LEU A 250 -9.62 5.33 14.64
N ASN A 251 -10.11 6.54 14.92
CA ASN A 251 -9.53 7.77 14.35
C ASN A 251 -8.13 8.02 14.91
N ASP A 252 -7.92 7.82 16.21
CA ASP A 252 -6.61 7.97 16.85
C ASP A 252 -5.59 7.00 16.21
N LEU A 253 -6.03 5.79 15.81
CA LEU A 253 -5.19 4.82 15.10
C LEU A 253 -4.82 5.24 13.69
N VAL A 254 -5.71 5.98 12.99
CA VAL A 254 -5.36 6.60 11.70
C VAL A 254 -4.38 7.74 11.91
N GLU A 255 -4.57 8.56 12.93
CA GLU A 255 -3.68 9.68 13.28
C GLU A 255 -2.32 9.22 13.81
N ALA A 256 -2.24 7.97 14.29
CA ALA A 256 -0.99 7.35 14.67
C ALA A 256 -0.06 7.13 13.48
N LEU A 257 -0.59 6.94 12.26
CA LEU A 257 0.19 6.65 11.06
C LEU A 257 1.24 7.76 10.80
N PRO A 258 2.47 7.40 10.39
CA PRO A 258 3.53 8.38 10.12
C PRO A 258 3.13 9.44 9.07
N ILE A 259 2.38 9.03 8.05
CA ILE A 259 1.94 9.88 6.95
C ILE A 259 0.44 9.63 6.71
N PRO A 260 -0.42 10.67 6.73
CA PRO A 260 -1.85 10.48 6.56
C PRO A 260 -2.19 9.97 5.15
N VAL A 261 -3.19 9.11 5.04
CA VAL A 261 -3.74 8.73 3.74
C VAL A 261 -4.59 9.87 3.21
N VAL A 262 -4.24 10.39 2.03
CA VAL A 262 -4.94 11.50 1.39
C VAL A 262 -5.65 11.01 0.14
N LEU A 263 -6.91 11.40 -0.03
CA LEU A 263 -7.70 11.19 -1.25
C LEU A 263 -7.66 12.48 -2.09
N PHE A 264 -7.33 12.31 -3.36
CA PHE A 264 -7.65 13.28 -4.41
C PHE A 264 -8.86 12.79 -5.20
N GLN A 265 -9.74 13.71 -5.57
CA GLN A 265 -10.93 13.47 -6.37
C GLN A 265 -11.19 14.65 -7.30
N GLY A 266 -11.47 14.39 -8.56
CA GLY A 266 -11.76 15.43 -9.53
C GLY A 266 -12.40 14.87 -10.80
N LYS A 267 -12.65 15.75 -11.75
CA LYS A 267 -13.33 15.39 -12.99
C LYS A 267 -12.34 14.79 -13.98
N ILE A 268 -12.80 13.87 -14.83
CA ILE A 268 -11.94 13.30 -15.88
C ILE A 268 -11.47 14.37 -16.87
N GLU A 269 -12.28 15.40 -17.10
CA GLU A 269 -11.94 16.52 -17.98
C GLU A 269 -10.73 17.31 -17.49
N ASP A 270 -10.49 17.39 -16.18
CA ASP A 270 -9.33 18.08 -15.62
C ASP A 270 -8.02 17.42 -16.08
N PHE A 271 -8.03 16.08 -16.24
CA PHE A 271 -6.89 15.32 -16.74
C PHE A 271 -6.71 15.48 -18.25
N PHE A 272 -7.80 15.40 -19.02
CA PHE A 272 -7.72 15.63 -20.47
C PHE A 272 -7.18 17.02 -20.79
N ASN A 273 -7.67 18.05 -20.09
CA ASN A 273 -7.18 19.42 -20.26
C ASN A 273 -5.72 19.57 -19.84
N HIS A 274 -5.35 19.02 -18.68
CA HIS A 274 -4.00 19.13 -18.14
C HIS A 274 -2.94 18.49 -19.05
N TYR A 275 -3.25 17.34 -19.67
CA TYR A 275 -2.34 16.65 -20.59
C TYR A 275 -2.54 17.00 -22.07
N GLY A 276 -3.43 17.94 -22.39
CA GLY A 276 -3.66 18.38 -23.77
C GLY A 276 -4.31 17.31 -24.68
N ILE A 277 -5.08 16.38 -24.10
CA ILE A 277 -5.77 15.30 -24.79
C ILE A 277 -7.11 15.83 -25.30
N LYS A 278 -7.33 15.75 -26.62
CA LYS A 278 -8.54 16.26 -27.28
C LYS A 278 -9.62 15.21 -27.40
#